data_AF-A0A951G5K3-F1
#
_entry.id   AF-A0A951G5K3-F1
#
_cell.length_a   1.000
_cell.length_b   1.000
_cell.length_c   1.000
_cell.angle_alpha   90.00
_cell.angle_beta   90.00
_cell.angle_gamma   90.00
#
_symmetry.space_group_name_H-M   'P 1'
#
loop_
_entity.id
_entity.type
_entity.pdbx_description
1 polymer ?
#
loop_
_entity_poly.entity_id
_entity_poly.type
_entity_poly.pdbx_seq_one_letter_code
_entity_poly.pdbx_strand_id
1 'polypeptide(L)'
;MPDIDGPVHKYVPSSPGCWKAFGEVQAAEAQRFGHPAAHRLVVDAYMAQHPGDGRDRRDRQSVFVHLVGLCAVLEHGLPQPFATSLLGQVIRQRGRDFPTLQRTGAPGSVTVLHMAGAADPTDYERRALEWATSVWASWSAQHELIRSALRAVLDRVQT
;
A
#
# COMPACT_ATOMS: atom_id res chain seq x y z
N MET A 1 -2.35 18.92 4.57
CA MET A 1 -1.15 18.74 3.72
C MET A 1 -0.58 20.11 3.41
N PRO A 2 0.75 20.27 3.32
CA PRO A 2 1.35 21.54 2.89
C PRO A 2 0.87 21.92 1.49
N ASP A 3 0.60 23.21 1.29
CA ASP A 3 0.22 23.77 -0.01
C ASP A 3 1.47 24.28 -0.72
N ILE A 4 1.98 23.48 -1.66
CA ILE A 4 3.26 23.71 -2.36
C ILE A 4 3.13 23.28 -3.83
N ASP A 5 3.93 23.90 -4.70
CA ASP A 5 4.18 23.40 -6.05
C ASP A 5 5.21 22.26 -6.04
N GLY A 6 5.14 21.34 -7.01
CA GLY A 6 6.12 20.27 -7.12
C GLY A 6 5.67 19.06 -7.93
N PRO A 7 6.54 18.03 -8.01
CA PRO A 7 6.23 16.81 -8.74
C PRO A 7 5.12 16.00 -8.05
N VAL A 8 4.36 15.27 -8.87
CA VAL A 8 3.38 14.26 -8.43
C VAL A 8 3.65 12.93 -9.13
N HIS A 9 3.14 11.84 -8.56
CA HIS A 9 3.27 10.54 -9.17
C HIS A 9 2.21 10.32 -10.26
N LYS A 10 2.64 9.86 -11.45
CA LYS A 10 1.84 9.86 -12.70
C LYS A 10 0.49 9.12 -12.62
N TYR A 11 0.40 8.08 -11.80
CA TYR A 11 -0.78 7.20 -11.68
C TYR A 11 -1.23 6.98 -10.23
N VAL A 12 -0.75 7.83 -9.31
CA VAL A 12 -1.11 7.79 -7.89
C VAL A 12 -1.47 9.23 -7.51
N PRO A 13 -2.73 9.63 -7.76
CA PRO A 13 -3.13 11.02 -7.61
C PRO A 13 -2.99 11.44 -6.15
N SER A 14 -2.18 12.49 -5.93
CA SER A 14 -1.91 13.09 -4.64
C SER A 14 -1.51 14.54 -4.86
N SER A 15 -1.70 15.41 -3.86
CA SER A 15 -1.16 16.77 -3.94
C SER A 15 0.37 16.74 -3.87
N PRO A 16 1.09 17.74 -4.43
CA PRO A 16 2.55 17.79 -4.33
C PRO A 16 3.05 17.73 -2.88
N GLY A 17 2.35 18.38 -1.95
CA GLY A 17 2.65 18.30 -0.51
C GLY A 17 2.50 16.90 0.08
N CYS A 18 1.52 16.11 -0.37
CA CYS A 18 1.35 14.72 0.06
C CYS A 18 2.47 13.83 -0.48
N TRP A 19 2.82 13.98 -1.76
CA TRP A 19 3.91 13.25 -2.39
C TRP A 19 5.27 13.58 -1.75
N LYS A 20 5.51 14.87 -1.46
CA LYS A 20 6.71 15.32 -0.72
C LYS A 20 6.79 14.66 0.66
N ALA A 21 5.72 14.67 1.45
CA ALA A 21 5.70 14.06 2.77
C ALA A 21 6.02 12.55 2.70
N PHE A 22 5.49 11.84 1.71
CA PHE A 22 5.84 10.43 1.48
C PHE A 22 7.31 10.23 1.12
N GLY A 23 7.88 11.10 0.28
CA GLY A 23 9.31 11.09 -0.04
C GLY A 23 10.18 11.32 1.20
N GLU A 24 9.79 12.24 2.09
CA GLU A 24 10.50 12.51 3.35
C GLU A 24 10.45 11.31 4.30
N VAL A 25 9.30 10.61 4.39
CA VAL A 25 9.17 9.37 5.18
C VAL A 25 10.10 8.28 4.66
N GLN A 26 10.15 8.06 3.34
CA GLN A 26 11.04 7.05 2.74
C GLN A 26 12.52 7.43 2.90
N ALA A 27 12.87 8.70 2.74
CA ALA A 27 14.24 9.17 2.95
C ALA A 27 14.70 9.00 4.41
N ALA A 28 13.84 9.38 5.37
CA ALA A 28 14.13 9.23 6.79
C ALA A 28 14.26 7.75 7.19
N GLU A 29 13.38 6.89 6.68
CA GLU A 29 13.45 5.44 6.87
C GLU A 29 14.77 4.87 6.35
N ALA A 30 15.13 5.20 5.10
CA ALA A 30 16.37 4.72 4.49
C ALA A 30 17.60 5.13 5.29
N GLN A 31 17.66 6.39 5.71
CA GLN A 31 18.81 6.96 6.43
C GLN A 31 18.93 6.44 7.86
N ARG A 32 17.80 6.26 8.58
CA ARG A 32 17.80 5.95 10.01
C ARG A 32 17.74 4.46 10.29
N PHE A 33 17.03 3.69 9.46
CA PHE A 33 16.64 2.31 9.76
C PHE A 33 17.03 1.30 8.67
N GLY A 34 17.52 1.76 7.51
CA GLY A 34 18.04 0.86 6.48
C GLY A 34 16.98 -0.01 5.81
N HIS A 35 15.76 0.50 5.62
CA HIS A 35 14.60 -0.22 5.05
C HIS A 35 14.15 -1.38 5.95
N PRO A 36 13.58 -1.07 7.13
CA PRO A 36 13.10 -2.07 8.07
C PRO A 36 11.97 -2.88 7.43
N ALA A 37 11.56 -3.96 8.12
CA ALA A 37 10.46 -4.79 7.65
C ALA A 37 9.27 -3.92 7.22
N ALA A 38 8.84 -2.96 8.05
CA ALA A 38 7.72 -2.03 7.82
C ALA A 38 7.72 -1.23 6.50
N HIS A 39 8.82 -1.14 5.76
CA HIS A 39 8.89 -0.42 4.48
C HIS A 39 7.73 -0.80 3.54
N ARG A 40 7.44 -2.09 3.42
CA ARG A 40 6.42 -2.55 2.47
C ARG A 40 5.02 -2.10 2.88
N LEU A 41 4.70 -2.16 4.17
CA LEU A 41 3.43 -1.64 4.71
C LEU A 41 3.25 -0.15 4.42
N VAL A 42 4.30 0.65 4.57
CA VAL A 42 4.28 2.09 4.29
C VAL A 42 3.99 2.37 2.81
N VAL A 43 4.67 1.66 1.91
CA VAL A 43 4.42 1.77 0.47
C VAL A 43 3.00 1.31 0.12
N ASP A 44 2.58 0.15 0.61
CA ASP A 44 1.23 -0.39 0.34
C ASP A 44 0.13 0.53 0.84
N ALA A 45 0.26 1.06 2.06
CA ALA A 45 -0.69 1.99 2.65
C ALA A 45 -0.79 3.27 1.82
N TYR A 46 0.35 3.88 1.44
CA TYR A 46 0.34 5.10 0.64
C TYR A 46 -0.35 4.90 -0.72
N MET A 47 0.02 3.84 -1.43
CA MET A 47 -0.47 3.58 -2.78
C MET A 47 -1.95 3.19 -2.78
N ALA A 48 -2.39 2.37 -1.82
CA ALA A 48 -3.81 2.01 -1.66
C ALA A 48 -4.66 3.17 -1.10
N GLN A 49 -4.06 4.13 -0.40
CA GLN A 49 -4.76 5.34 0.05
C GLN A 49 -5.06 6.29 -1.13
N HIS A 50 -4.23 6.28 -2.16
CA HIS A 50 -4.26 7.18 -3.32
C HIS A 50 -4.53 6.43 -4.65
N PRO A 51 -5.68 5.74 -4.81
CA PRO A 51 -6.01 5.10 -6.07
C PRO A 51 -6.27 6.15 -7.16
N GLY A 52 -5.94 5.80 -8.40
CA GLY A 52 -6.43 6.53 -9.58
C GLY A 52 -7.95 6.38 -9.78
N ASP A 53 -8.46 6.98 -10.85
CA ASP A 53 -9.90 6.95 -11.19
C ASP A 53 -10.36 5.63 -11.84
N GLY A 54 -9.45 4.69 -12.05
CA GLY A 54 -9.71 3.38 -12.64
C GLY A 54 -9.75 3.34 -14.17
N ARG A 55 -9.57 4.47 -14.87
CA ARG A 55 -9.55 4.49 -16.35
C ARG A 55 -8.26 3.93 -16.91
N ASP A 56 -7.11 4.25 -16.30
CA ASP A 56 -5.82 3.65 -16.66
C ASP A 56 -5.67 2.26 -16.02
N ARG A 57 -5.16 1.31 -16.81
CA ARG A 57 -4.85 -0.05 -16.35
C ARG A 57 -3.80 -0.05 -15.24
N ARG A 58 -2.83 0.86 -15.28
CA ARG A 58 -1.73 0.95 -14.29
C ARG A 58 -2.24 1.33 -12.92
N ASP A 59 -3.21 2.25 -12.86
CA ASP A 59 -3.86 2.69 -11.63
C ASP A 59 -4.62 1.53 -10.99
N ARG A 60 -5.42 0.81 -11.80
CA ARG A 60 -6.14 -0.40 -11.38
C ARG A 60 -5.20 -1.48 -10.87
N GLN A 61 -4.12 -1.74 -11.60
CA GLN A 61 -3.09 -2.69 -11.19
C GLN A 61 -2.47 -2.27 -9.86
N SER A 62 -2.04 -1.01 -9.73
CA SER A 62 -1.33 -0.52 -8.55
C SER A 62 -2.17 -0.69 -7.28
N VAL A 63 -3.38 -0.13 -7.23
CA VAL A 63 -4.24 -0.27 -6.04
C VAL A 63 -4.52 -1.75 -5.72
N PHE A 64 -4.76 -2.58 -6.73
CA PHE A 64 -5.05 -3.99 -6.53
C PHE A 64 -3.89 -4.74 -5.88
N VAL A 65 -2.67 -4.60 -6.40
CA VAL A 65 -1.51 -5.34 -5.90
C VAL A 65 -1.08 -4.86 -4.52
N HIS A 66 -1.24 -3.56 -4.23
CA HIS A 66 -0.98 -3.01 -2.90
C HIS A 66 -1.99 -3.50 -1.86
N LEU A 67 -3.27 -3.63 -2.23
CA LEU A 67 -4.28 -4.24 -1.37
C LEU A 67 -4.01 -5.74 -1.11
N VAL A 68 -3.54 -6.49 -2.09
CA VAL A 68 -3.08 -7.88 -1.86
C VAL A 68 -1.90 -7.91 -0.89
N GLY A 69 -0.95 -6.97 -1.02
CA GLY A 69 0.16 -6.82 -0.08
C GLY A 69 -0.31 -6.58 1.36
N LEU A 70 -1.25 -5.64 1.56
CA LEU A 70 -1.87 -5.39 2.87
C LEU A 70 -2.56 -6.64 3.41
N CYS A 71 -3.38 -7.32 2.62
CA CYS A 71 -4.07 -8.54 3.03
C CYS A 71 -3.07 -9.65 3.44
N ALA A 72 -2.00 -9.84 2.67
CA ALA A 72 -0.95 -10.82 2.95
C ALA A 72 -0.27 -10.59 4.30
N VAL A 73 0.05 -9.34 4.64
CA VAL A 73 0.73 -9.02 5.90
C VAL A 73 -0.27 -8.97 7.07
N LEU A 74 -1.40 -8.27 6.91
CA LEU A 74 -2.33 -7.97 8.01
C LEU A 74 -3.22 -9.15 8.40
N GLU A 75 -3.70 -9.95 7.42
CA GLU A 75 -4.63 -11.06 7.70
C GLU A 75 -3.92 -12.41 7.78
N HIS A 76 -2.81 -12.58 7.05
CA HIS A 76 -2.08 -13.85 6.98
C HIS A 76 -0.73 -13.84 7.71
N GLY A 77 -0.30 -12.70 8.25
CA GLY A 77 0.97 -12.59 8.99
C GLY A 77 2.20 -12.90 8.14
N LEU A 78 2.10 -12.79 6.81
CA LEU A 78 3.18 -13.17 5.91
C LEU A 78 4.36 -12.19 6.04
N PRO A 79 5.61 -12.69 6.09
CA PRO A 79 6.78 -11.82 6.09
C PRO A 79 6.82 -10.91 4.86
N GLN A 80 7.26 -9.67 5.04
CA GLN A 80 7.22 -8.65 3.98
C GLN A 80 8.05 -8.99 2.72
N PRO A 81 9.20 -9.69 2.81
CA PRO A 81 9.88 -10.20 1.62
C PRO A 81 9.02 -11.17 0.81
N PHE A 82 8.24 -12.01 1.48
CA PHE A 82 7.32 -12.94 0.84
C PHE A 82 6.12 -12.19 0.22
N ALA A 83 5.54 -11.22 0.93
CA ALA A 83 4.50 -10.36 0.39
C ALA A 83 4.93 -9.66 -0.90
N THR A 84 6.19 -9.22 -1.00
CA THR A 84 6.74 -8.60 -2.21
C THR A 84 6.80 -9.56 -3.40
N SER A 85 7.21 -10.82 -3.17
CA SER A 85 7.26 -11.82 -4.25
C SER A 85 5.85 -12.20 -4.74
N LEU A 86 4.85 -12.21 -3.84
CA LEU A 86 3.45 -12.48 -4.17
C LEU A 86 2.86 -11.46 -5.15
N LEU A 87 3.21 -10.18 -5.03
CA LEU A 87 2.74 -9.16 -5.97
C LEU A 87 3.13 -9.49 -7.42
N GLY A 88 4.37 -9.93 -7.64
CA GLY A 88 4.83 -10.36 -8.96
C GLY A 88 4.02 -11.55 -9.50
N GLN A 89 3.61 -12.47 -8.62
CA GLN A 89 2.76 -13.61 -8.99
C GLN A 89 1.33 -13.17 -9.34
N VAL A 90 0.72 -12.29 -8.54
CA VAL A 90 -0.59 -11.70 -8.83
C VAL A 90 -0.59 -11.02 -10.20
N ILE A 91 0.46 -10.24 -10.49
CA ILE A 91 0.61 -9.55 -11.78
C ILE A 91 0.70 -10.55 -12.93
N ARG A 92 1.53 -11.59 -12.81
CA ARG A 92 1.66 -12.62 -13.84
C ARG A 92 0.35 -13.38 -14.07
N GLN A 93 -0.36 -13.72 -12.99
CA GLN A 93 -1.61 -14.49 -13.08
C GLN A 93 -2.75 -13.68 -13.70
N ARG A 94 -2.88 -12.40 -13.34
CA ARG A 94 -3.93 -11.52 -13.88
C ARG A 94 -3.57 -10.93 -15.24
N GLY A 95 -2.29 -10.87 -15.59
CA GLY A 95 -1.81 -10.24 -16.81
C GLY A 95 -2.20 -8.76 -16.88
N ARG A 96 -3.13 -8.42 -17.78
CA ARG A 96 -3.64 -7.05 -17.95
C ARG A 96 -5.03 -6.83 -17.33
N ASP A 97 -5.64 -7.88 -16.80
CA ASP A 97 -7.02 -7.88 -16.33
C ASP A 97 -7.10 -7.52 -14.85
N PHE A 98 -7.10 -6.22 -14.57
CA PHE A 98 -7.32 -5.67 -13.24
C PHE A 98 -8.68 -4.98 -13.16
N PRO A 99 -9.51 -5.31 -12.16
CA PRO A 99 -10.83 -4.71 -11.99
C PRO A 99 -10.70 -3.25 -11.55
N THR A 100 -11.73 -2.46 -11.86
CA THR A 100 -11.91 -1.16 -11.21
C THR A 100 -12.38 -1.42 -9.78
N LEU A 101 -11.61 -0.97 -8.81
CA LEU A 101 -11.97 -1.05 -7.40
C LEU A 101 -12.60 0.26 -6.95
N GLN A 102 -13.68 0.16 -6.18
CA GLN A 102 -14.32 1.32 -5.58
C GLN A 102 -14.21 1.26 -4.06
N ARG A 103 -13.76 2.36 -3.48
CA ARG A 103 -13.77 2.57 -2.03
C ARG A 103 -15.15 3.09 -1.64
N THR A 104 -15.75 2.51 -0.60
CA THR A 104 -17.11 2.88 -0.13
C THR A 104 -17.12 4.04 0.85
N GLY A 105 -15.95 4.53 1.28
CA GLY A 105 -15.84 5.61 2.25
C GLY A 105 -14.59 6.45 2.07
N ALA A 106 -14.32 7.30 3.06
CA ALA A 106 -13.15 8.16 3.10
C ALA A 106 -11.83 7.33 3.11
N PRO A 107 -10.68 7.93 2.75
CA PRO A 107 -9.40 7.21 2.61
C PRO A 107 -8.78 6.62 3.88
N GLY A 108 -9.50 6.64 5.01
CA GLY A 108 -8.99 6.42 6.36
C GLY A 108 -8.69 7.74 7.09
N SER A 109 -8.69 7.70 8.42
CA SER A 109 -8.34 8.85 9.27
C SER A 109 -6.83 8.97 9.49
N VAL A 110 -6.08 7.89 9.27
CA VAL A 110 -4.62 7.87 9.35
C VAL A 110 -4.04 8.14 7.97
N THR A 111 -3.07 9.08 7.89
CA THR A 111 -2.44 9.49 6.63
C THR A 111 -0.92 9.38 6.73
N VAL A 112 -0.21 9.68 5.64
CA VAL A 112 1.27 9.72 5.63
C VAL A 112 1.89 10.59 6.74
N LEU A 113 1.17 11.63 7.21
CA LEU A 113 1.64 12.47 8.32
C LEU A 113 1.77 11.71 9.64
N HIS A 114 1.07 10.58 9.80
CA HIS A 114 1.19 9.71 10.98
C HIS A 114 2.58 9.10 11.13
N MET A 115 3.31 8.94 10.02
CA MET A 115 4.67 8.43 10.01
C MET A 115 5.71 9.47 10.45
N ALA A 116 5.35 10.76 10.44
CA ALA A 116 6.27 11.83 10.80
C ALA A 116 6.70 11.71 12.26
N GLY A 117 8.00 11.92 12.51
CA GLY A 117 8.54 11.95 13.86
C GLY A 117 8.63 10.59 14.56
N ALA A 118 8.63 9.47 13.82
CA ALA A 118 8.90 8.16 14.43
C ALA A 118 10.21 8.18 15.24
N ALA A 119 10.15 7.78 16.51
CA ALA A 119 11.27 7.93 17.44
C ALA A 119 12.40 6.92 17.16
N ASP A 120 12.01 5.68 16.91
CA ASP A 120 12.89 4.52 16.73
C ASP A 120 12.23 3.50 15.76
N PRO A 121 12.91 2.39 15.41
CA PRO A 121 12.34 1.38 14.52
C PRO A 121 11.02 0.77 15.02
N THR A 122 10.87 0.56 16.32
CA THR A 122 9.66 -0.04 16.91
C THR A 122 8.47 0.92 16.79
N ASP A 123 8.67 2.21 17.06
CA ASP A 123 7.64 3.24 16.85
C ASP A 123 7.30 3.39 15.35
N TYR A 124 8.29 3.31 14.47
CA TYR A 124 8.07 3.33 13.02
C TYR A 124 7.19 2.16 12.55
N GLU A 125 7.50 0.94 13.01
CA GLU A 125 6.73 -0.27 12.71
C GLU A 125 5.29 -0.18 13.22
N ARG A 126 5.10 0.29 14.45
CA ARG A 126 3.75 0.49 15.04
C ARG A 126 2.93 1.48 14.20
N ARG A 127 3.50 2.64 13.84
CA ARG A 127 2.83 3.66 13.02
C ARG A 127 2.50 3.13 11.62
N ALA A 128 3.40 2.38 11.01
CA ALA A 128 3.18 1.75 9.71
C ALA A 128 2.01 0.76 9.77
N LEU A 129 1.95 -0.07 10.83
CA LEU A 129 0.86 -1.01 11.04
C LEU A 129 -0.49 -0.32 11.24
N GLU A 130 -0.54 0.75 12.04
CA GLU A 130 -1.76 1.54 12.27
C GLU A 130 -2.28 2.19 10.97
N TRP A 131 -1.39 2.78 10.18
CA TRP A 131 -1.76 3.39 8.91
C TRP A 131 -2.22 2.34 7.90
N ALA A 132 -1.47 1.24 7.75
CA ALA A 132 -1.84 0.13 6.88
C ALA A 132 -3.19 -0.48 7.25
N THR A 133 -3.46 -0.66 8.55
CA THR A 133 -4.74 -1.16 9.05
C THR A 133 -5.89 -0.21 8.73
N SER A 134 -5.70 1.10 8.96
CA SER A 134 -6.71 2.11 8.61
C SER A 134 -7.02 2.14 7.12
N VAL A 135 -6.00 2.02 6.27
CA VAL A 135 -6.18 1.98 4.81
C VAL A 135 -6.88 0.70 4.41
N TRP A 136 -6.44 -0.46 4.89
CA TRP A 136 -7.09 -1.75 4.61
C TRP A 136 -8.58 -1.73 4.98
N ALA A 137 -8.92 -1.23 6.17
CA ALA A 137 -10.30 -1.11 6.62
C ALA A 137 -11.17 -0.22 5.70
N SER A 138 -10.60 0.85 5.12
CA SER A 138 -11.32 1.71 4.17
C SER A 138 -11.75 1.00 2.89
N TRP A 139 -11.14 -0.15 2.58
CA TRP A 139 -11.41 -0.99 1.42
C TRP A 139 -12.28 -2.23 1.73
N SER A 140 -13.01 -2.25 2.85
CA SER A 140 -13.80 -3.40 3.32
C SER A 140 -14.70 -4.03 2.26
N ALA A 141 -15.34 -3.22 1.40
CA ALA A 141 -16.19 -3.71 0.31
C ALA A 141 -15.44 -4.53 -0.76
N GLN A 142 -14.11 -4.40 -0.83
CA GLN A 142 -13.26 -5.12 -1.78
C GLN A 142 -12.50 -6.29 -1.14
N HIS A 143 -12.63 -6.51 0.17
CA HIS A 143 -11.84 -7.52 0.91
C HIS A 143 -11.98 -8.92 0.32
N GLU A 144 -13.20 -9.37 0.02
CA GLU A 144 -13.42 -10.72 -0.52
C GLU A 144 -12.73 -10.95 -1.87
N LEU A 145 -12.76 -9.95 -2.75
CA LEU A 145 -12.08 -10.00 -4.03
C LEU A 145 -10.55 -10.11 -3.85
N ILE A 146 -10.00 -9.31 -2.93
CA ILE A 146 -8.57 -9.29 -2.64
C ILE A 146 -8.12 -10.59 -1.95
N ARG A 147 -8.87 -11.08 -0.96
CA ARG A 147 -8.64 -12.36 -0.29
C ARG A 147 -8.65 -13.52 -1.29
N SER A 148 -9.62 -13.53 -2.20
CA SER A 148 -9.70 -14.54 -3.26
C SER A 148 -8.46 -14.52 -4.17
N ALA A 149 -7.98 -13.32 -4.53
CA ALA A 149 -6.78 -13.17 -5.32
C ALA A 149 -5.53 -13.68 -4.60
N LEU A 150 -5.40 -13.39 -3.31
CA LEU A 150 -4.29 -13.87 -2.48
C LEU A 150 -4.31 -15.40 -2.37
N ARG A 151 -5.46 -16.01 -2.03
CA ARG A 151 -5.61 -17.47 -1.94
C ARG A 151 -5.19 -18.16 -3.23
N ALA A 152 -5.66 -17.66 -4.38
CA ALA A 152 -5.33 -18.25 -5.68
C ALA A 152 -3.83 -18.26 -6.00
N VAL A 153 -3.05 -17.34 -5.43
CA VAL A 153 -1.59 -17.32 -5.55
C VAL A 153 -0.95 -18.26 -4.52
N LEU A 154 -1.39 -18.22 -3.26
CA LEU A 154 -0.84 -19.06 -2.19
C LEU A 154 -0.99 -20.56 -2.50
N ASP A 155 -2.14 -20.98 -3.02
CA ASP A 155 -2.41 -22.38 -3.37
C ASP A 155 -1.43 -22.91 -4.43
N ARG A 156 -0.94 -22.03 -5.32
CA ARG A 156 0.04 -22.35 -6.37
C ARG A 156 1.49 -22.36 -5.89
N VAL A 157 1.79 -21.69 -4.78
CA VAL A 157 3.13 -21.73 -4.17
C VAL A 157 3.32 -23.01 -3.34
N GLN A 158 2.21 -23.62 -2.90
CA GLN A 158 2.19 -24.87 -2.13
C GLN A 158 2.15 -26.13 -3.00
N THR A 159 1.97 -26.00 -4.32
CA THR A 159 1.98 -27.09 -5.31
C THR A 159 3.30 -27.14 -6.07
#